data_AF-A0A923G9Z4-F1
#
_entry.id   AF-A0A923G9Z4-F1
#
_cell.length_a   1.000
_cell.length_b   1.000
_cell.length_c   1.000
_cell.angle_alpha   90.00
_cell.angle_beta   90.00
_cell.angle_gamma   90.00
#
_symmetry.space_group_name_H-M   'P 1'
#
loop_
_entity.id
_entity.type
_entity.pdbx_description
1 polymer ?
#
loop_
_entity_poly.entity_id
_entity_poly.type
_entity_poly.pdbx_seq_one_letter_code
_entity_poly.pdbx_strand_id
1 'polypeptide(L)'
;MSGVGAVPEAPEIDPVTDQLLDAYNAISRSRQYVGMMAAPAPITAGMVSEYLVRHPTAIDRDELEAVVFALDEEFRANWAEQNSND
;
A
#
# COMPACT_ATOMS: atom_id res chain seq x y z
N MET A 1 30.70 -3.12 -22.86
CA MET A 1 29.94 -2.05 -22.17
C MET A 1 28.47 -2.34 -22.41
N SER A 2 27.82 -3.06 -21.50
CA SER A 2 26.37 -3.34 -21.61
C SER A 2 25.62 -2.04 -21.36
N GLY A 3 24.78 -1.66 -22.32
CA GLY A 3 23.95 -0.47 -22.22
C GLY A 3 23.01 -0.61 -21.04
N VAL A 4 23.12 0.32 -20.10
CA VAL A 4 22.04 0.59 -19.15
C VAL A 4 20.91 1.13 -20.01
N GLY A 5 19.91 0.29 -20.29
CA GLY A 5 18.71 0.71 -20.99
C GLY A 5 18.13 1.93 -20.27
N ALA A 6 17.71 2.95 -21.03
CA ALA A 6 17.10 4.13 -20.45
C ALA A 6 15.96 3.69 -19.52
N VAL A 7 16.01 4.13 -18.26
CA VAL A 7 14.89 3.95 -17.34
C VAL A 7 13.70 4.65 -18.00
N PRO A 8 12.57 3.95 -18.21
CA PRO A 8 11.39 4.60 -18.79
C PRO A 8 11.00 5.78 -17.92
N GLU A 9 10.56 6.87 -18.55
CA GLU A 9 10.00 8.00 -17.83
C GLU A 9 8.85 7.50 -16.96
N ALA A 10 8.86 7.87 -15.68
CA ALA A 10 7.81 7.49 -14.76
C ALA A 10 6.47 8.02 -15.29
N PRO A 11 5.38 7.25 -15.17
CA PRO A 11 4.08 7.73 -15.60
C PRO A 11 3.72 9.01 -14.85
N GLU A 12 3.01 9.92 -15.52
CA GLU A 12 2.41 11.07 -14.85
C GLU A 12 1.37 10.57 -13.85
N ILE A 13 1.50 11.00 -12.59
CA ILE A 13 0.58 10.64 -11.50
C ILE A 13 -0.26 11.87 -11.21
N ASP A 14 -1.58 11.75 -11.37
CA ASP A 14 -2.49 12.84 -11.03
C ASP A 14 -2.58 13.01 -9.49
N PRO A 15 -3.01 14.18 -9.00
CA PRO A 15 -3.03 14.46 -7.56
C PRO A 15 -3.90 13.53 -6.72
N VAL A 16 -4.96 12.94 -7.29
CA VAL A 16 -5.82 11.99 -6.55
C VAL A 16 -5.09 10.67 -6.38
N THR A 17 -4.49 10.16 -7.46
CA THR A 17 -3.68 8.95 -7.40
C THR A 17 -2.49 9.11 -6.45
N ASP A 18 -1.80 10.25 -6.50
CA ASP A 18 -0.68 10.56 -5.60
C ASP A 18 -1.12 10.51 -4.13
N GLN A 19 -2.25 11.15 -3.80
CA GLN A 19 -2.79 11.16 -2.44
C GLN A 19 -3.24 9.77 -1.97
N LEU A 20 -3.79 8.93 -2.84
CA LEU A 20 -4.16 7.54 -2.52
C LEU A 20 -2.93 6.68 -2.21
N LEU A 21 -1.87 6.82 -3.01
CA LEU A 21 -0.61 6.12 -2.79
C LEU A 21 0.07 6.58 -1.49
N ASP A 22 0.06 7.88 -1.21
CA ASP A 22 0.54 8.45 0.05
C ASP A 22 -0.24 7.93 1.26
N ALA A 23 -1.57 7.82 1.15
CA ALA A 23 -2.40 7.26 2.21
C ALA A 23 -2.03 5.80 2.50
N TYR A 24 -1.90 4.97 1.46
CA TYR A 24 -1.47 3.58 1.63
C TYR A 24 -0.05 3.50 2.25
N ASN A 25 0.89 4.33 1.79
CA ASN A 25 2.24 4.40 2.34
C ASN A 25 2.19 4.72 3.84
N ALA A 26 1.46 5.77 4.23
CA ALA A 26 1.34 6.17 5.62
C ALA A 26 0.71 5.07 6.50
N ILE A 27 -0.39 4.47 6.06
CA ILE A 27 -1.12 3.44 6.81
C ILE A 27 -0.27 2.17 6.97
N SER A 28 0.33 1.69 5.87
CA SER A 28 1.08 0.42 5.84
C SER A 28 2.30 0.41 6.76
N ARG A 29 2.88 1.57 7.09
CA ARG A 29 4.00 1.70 8.04
C ARG A 29 3.66 1.28 9.47
N SER A 30 2.38 1.30 9.83
CA SER A 30 1.90 0.86 11.15
C SER A 30 1.46 -0.61 11.17
N ARG A 31 1.57 -1.31 10.03
CA ARG A 31 1.19 -2.72 9.89
C ARG A 31 1.96 -3.60 10.86
N GLN A 32 1.22 -4.49 11.51
CA GLN A 32 1.80 -5.51 12.38
C GLN A 32 2.25 -6.71 11.55
N TYR A 33 3.32 -7.36 12.00
CA TYR A 33 3.80 -8.62 11.44
C TYR A 33 3.67 -9.69 12.52
N VAL A 34 3.03 -10.82 12.21
CA VAL A 34 2.52 -11.77 13.20
C VAL A 34 2.95 -13.21 12.93
N GLY A 35 3.00 -14.02 13.99
CA GLY A 35 3.35 -15.43 13.91
C GLY A 35 4.85 -15.69 13.72
N MET A 36 5.21 -16.97 13.61
CA MET A 36 6.62 -17.41 13.51
C MET A 36 7.30 -16.95 12.22
N MET A 37 6.54 -16.84 11.12
CA MET A 37 7.04 -16.37 9.83
C MET A 37 7.00 -14.85 9.69
N ALA A 38 6.62 -14.11 10.74
CA ALA A 38 6.40 -12.66 10.70
C ALA A 38 5.55 -12.24 9.49
N ALA A 39 4.40 -12.90 9.29
CA ALA A 39 3.52 -12.62 8.16
C ALA A 39 2.83 -11.24 8.32
N PRO A 40 2.69 -10.45 7.24
CA PRO A 40 2.02 -9.16 7.29
C PRO A 40 0.54 -9.32 7.66
N ALA A 41 0.13 -8.70 8.77
CA ALA A 41 -1.28 -8.62 9.13
C ALA A 41 -2.05 -7.75 8.11
N PRO A 42 -3.34 -8.04 7.85
CA PRO A 42 -4.19 -7.20 7.01
C PRO A 42 -4.26 -5.76 7.53
N ILE A 43 -4.28 -4.78 6.62
CA ILE A 43 -4.73 -3.44 6.98
C ILE A 43 -6.23 -3.49 7.31
N THR A 44 -6.63 -2.80 8.37
CA THR A 44 -8.02 -2.79 8.84
C THR A 44 -8.69 -1.43 8.57
N ALA A 45 -10.03 -1.41 8.47
CA ALA A 45 -10.80 -0.17 8.39
C ALA A 45 -10.56 0.76 9.61
N GLY A 46 -10.16 0.20 10.76
CA GLY A 46 -9.76 0.99 11.92
C GLY A 46 -8.50 1.83 11.65
N MET A 47 -7.50 1.24 10.99
CA MET A 47 -6.28 1.95 10.59
C MET A 47 -6.56 3.06 9.57
N VAL A 48 -7.47 2.81 8.63
CA VAL A 48 -7.94 3.84 7.69
C VAL A 48 -8.66 4.97 8.43
N SER A 49 -9.55 4.64 9.37
CA SER A 49 -10.26 5.63 10.19
C SER A 49 -9.28 6.49 10.98
N GLU A 50 -8.27 5.86 11.57
CA GLU A 50 -7.20 6.53 12.30
C GLU A 50 -6.34 7.46 11.44
N TYR A 51 -6.10 7.08 10.19
CA TYR A 51 -5.43 7.93 9.21
C TYR A 51 -6.29 9.14 8.87
N LEU A 52 -7.57 8.95 8.55
CA LEU A 52 -8.49 10.04 8.18
C LEU A 52 -8.72 11.07 9.30
N VAL A 53 -8.65 10.64 10.57
CA VAL A 53 -8.70 11.57 11.72
C VAL A 53 -7.50 12.53 11.72
N ARG A 54 -6.32 12.07 11.28
CA ARG A 54 -5.07 12.84 11.28
C ARG A 54 -4.84 13.58 9.96
N HIS A 55 -5.40 13.06 8.87
CA HIS A 55 -5.22 13.54 7.50
C HIS A 55 -6.58 13.67 6.80
N PRO A 56 -7.36 14.73 7.10
CA PRO A 56 -8.62 14.98 6.40
C PRO A 56 -8.38 15.12 4.88
N THR A 57 -9.23 14.47 4.09
CA THR A 57 -9.20 14.52 2.62
C THR A 57 -10.60 14.75 2.05
N ALA A 58 -10.66 15.22 0.80
CA ALA A 58 -11.88 15.31 0.01
C ALA A 58 -12.21 14.00 -0.75
N ILE A 59 -11.28 13.04 -0.78
CA ILE A 59 -11.50 11.71 -1.36
C ILE A 59 -12.58 10.99 -0.55
N ASP A 60 -13.49 10.33 -1.26
CA ASP A 60 -14.53 9.54 -0.61
C ASP A 60 -13.92 8.39 0.21
N ARG A 61 -14.51 8.12 1.37
CA ARG A 61 -13.97 7.09 2.27
C ARG A 61 -13.96 5.72 1.61
N ASP A 62 -15.02 5.36 0.88
CA ASP A 62 -15.14 4.05 0.26
C ASP A 62 -14.12 3.89 -0.87
N GLU A 63 -13.84 4.98 -1.60
CA GLU A 63 -12.77 5.02 -2.61
C GLU A 63 -11.39 4.81 -1.97
N LEU A 64 -11.09 5.53 -0.89
CA LEU A 64 -9.82 5.39 -0.18
C LEU A 64 -9.64 3.99 0.44
N GLU A 65 -10.69 3.45 1.05
CA GLU A 65 -10.69 2.07 1.60
C GLU A 65 -10.48 1.04 0.49
N ALA A 66 -11.18 1.16 -0.64
CA ALA A 66 -11.05 0.23 -1.76
C ALA A 66 -9.61 0.18 -2.29
N VAL A 67 -8.97 1.34 -2.49
CA VAL A 67 -7.59 1.38 -2.98
C VAL A 67 -6.61 0.87 -1.94
N VAL A 68 -6.73 1.28 -0.68
CA VAL A 68 -5.85 0.81 0.40
C VAL A 68 -5.94 -0.71 0.55
N PHE A 69 -7.14 -1.29 0.48
CA PHE A 69 -7.32 -2.73 0.61
C PHE A 69 -6.83 -3.51 -0.61
N ALA A 70 -7.00 -2.98 -1.82
CA ALA A 70 -6.46 -3.61 -3.02
C ALA A 70 -4.93 -3.66 -2.99
N LEU A 71 -4.27 -2.55 -2.63
CA LEU A 71 -2.81 -2.50 -2.48
C LEU A 71 -2.32 -3.39 -1.33
N ASP A 72 -3.08 -3.47 -0.24
CA ASP A 72 -2.80 -4.36 0.89
C ASP A 72 -2.84 -5.83 0.49
N GLU A 73 -3.86 -6.23 -0.28
CA GLU A 73 -4.03 -7.59 -0.77
C GLU A 73 -2.89 -7.98 -1.71
N GLU A 74 -2.58 -7.15 -2.69
CA GLU A 74 -1.46 -7.36 -3.62
C GLU A 74 -0.12 -7.48 -2.88
N PHE A 75 0.15 -6.61 -1.90
CA PHE A 75 1.37 -6.72 -1.09
C PHE A 75 1.44 -8.04 -0.34
N ARG A 76 0.34 -8.47 0.30
CA ARG A 76 0.30 -9.70 1.08
C ARG A 76 0.38 -10.95 0.19
N ALA A 77 -0.22 -10.94 -0.99
CA ALA A 77 -0.09 -11.99 -1.99
C ALA A 77 1.37 -12.14 -2.44
N ASN A 78 2.01 -11.02 -2.84
CA ASN A 78 3.42 -11.01 -3.23
C ASN A 78 4.35 -11.46 -2.09
N TRP A 79 4.07 -11.07 -0.84
CA TRP A 79 4.82 -11.55 0.32
C TRP A 79 4.67 -13.06 0.49
N ALA A 80 3.44 -13.59 0.38
CA ALA A 80 3.17 -15.01 0.53
C ALA A 80 3.90 -15.83 -0.54
N GLU A 81 3.88 -15.40 -1.80
CA GLU A 81 4.59 -16.09 -2.89
C GLU A 81 6.11 -16.14 -2.65
N GLN A 82 6.70 -15.03 -2.21
CA GLN A 82 8.14 -14.96 -1.91
C GLN A 82 8.56 -15.82 -0.71
N ASN A 83 7.66 -16.03 0.26
CA ASN A 83 7.92 -16.78 1.49
C ASN A 83 7.30 -18.19 1.48
N SER A 84 6.72 -18.65 0.36
CA SER A 84 6.21 -20.01 0.17
C SER A 84 7.22 -20.95 -0.49
N ASN A 85 8.37 -20.44 -0.92
CA ASN A 85 9.43 -21.20 -1.60
C ASN A 85 10.54 -21.70 -0.65
N ASP A 86 10.29 -21.72 0.66
CA ASP A 86 11.18 -22.28 1.69
C ASP A 86 10.75 -23.70 2.12
#